data_AF-A0A930DN15-F1
#
_entry.id   AF-A0A930DN15-F1
#
_cell.length_a   1.000
_cell.length_b   1.000
_cell.length_c   1.000
_cell.angle_alpha   90.00
_cell.angle_beta   90.00
_cell.angle_gamma   90.00
#
_symmetry.space_group_name_H-M   'P 1'
#
loop_
_entity.id
_entity.type
_entity.pdbx_description
1 polymer ?
#
loop_
_entity_poly.entity_id
_entity_poly.type
_entity_poly.pdbx_seq_one_letter_code
_entity_poly.pdbx_strand_id
1 'polypeptide(L)' 'LLEKEGIHPRKYFYPLISDYECYKGKFSGDSTPIAKRIAEEILTLPIYPDLDFSDIERISAILQKECS' A
#
# COMPACT_ATOMS: atom_id res chain seq x y z
N LEU A 1 8.82 -2.23 7.62
CA LEU A 1 8.74 -1.70 8.99
C LEU A 1 7.57 -2.32 9.74
N LEU A 2 6.32 -2.04 9.31
CA LEU A 2 5.12 -2.61 9.93
C LEU A 2 5.21 -4.15 10.08
N GLU A 3 5.72 -4.85 9.07
CA GLU A 3 5.90 -6.31 9.17
C GLU A 3 6.85 -6.75 10.29
N LYS A 4 7.89 -5.96 10.60
CA LYS A 4 8.82 -6.24 11.71
C LYS A 4 8.13 -6.08 13.07
N GLU A 5 7.08 -5.28 13.11
CA GLU A 5 6.20 -5.07 14.25
C GLU A 5 5.02 -6.06 14.27
N GLY A 6 5.00 -7.06 13.38
CA GLY A 6 3.90 -8.02 13.28
C GLY A 6 2.60 -7.43 12.70
N ILE A 7 2.68 -6.24 12.09
CA ILE A 7 1.57 -5.61 11.38
C ILE A 7 1.74 -5.93 9.89
N HIS A 8 0.75 -6.56 9.27
CA HIS A 8 0.82 -7.01 7.87
C HIS A 8 -0.03 -6.11 6.96
N PRO A 9 0.52 -4.97 6.47
CA PRO A 9 -0.17 -4.13 5.51
C PRO A 9 -0.27 -4.84 4.16
N ARG A 10 -1.23 -4.42 3.34
CA ARG A 10 -1.36 -4.87 1.95
C ARG A 10 -1.02 -3.74 1.00
N LYS A 11 -0.80 -4.07 -0.28
CA LYS A 11 -0.61 -3.08 -1.35
C LYS A 11 -1.68 -3.28 -2.41
N TYR A 12 -2.83 -2.64 -2.23
CA TYR A 12 -3.89 -2.60 -3.23
C TYR A 12 -3.85 -1.26 -3.98
N PHE A 13 -3.74 -1.19 -5.30
CA PHE A 13 -3.52 -2.25 -6.30
C PHE A 13 -2.13 -2.09 -6.91
N TYR A 14 -1.13 -2.78 -6.35
CA TYR A 14 0.25 -2.76 -6.84
C TYR A 14 0.67 -4.14 -7.38
N PRO A 15 1.40 -4.20 -8.52
CA PRO A 15 1.70 -3.09 -9.43
C PRO A 15 0.43 -2.57 -10.13
N LEU A 16 0.55 -1.44 -10.84
CA LEU A 16 -0.54 -0.91 -11.65
C LEU A 16 -1.00 -1.99 -12.66
N ILE A 17 -2.31 -2.09 -12.90
CA ILE A 17 -2.91 -3.15 -13.75
C ILE A 17 -2.23 -3.24 -15.13
N SER A 18 -1.93 -2.10 -15.76
CA SER A 18 -1.27 -2.04 -17.07
C SER A 18 0.15 -2.57 -17.08
N ASP A 19 0.81 -2.65 -15.93
CA ASP A 19 2.21 -3.06 -15.79
C ASP A 19 2.34 -4.57 -15.51
N TYR A 20 1.23 -5.31 -15.37
CA TYR A 20 1.27 -6.77 -15.31
C TYR A 20 1.72 -7.36 -16.64
N GLU A 21 2.50 -8.44 -16.58
CA GLU A 21 3.05 -9.15 -17.75
C GLU A 21 1.98 -9.52 -18.80
N CYS A 22 0.75 -9.85 -18.37
CA CYS A 22 -0.34 -10.18 -19.28
C CYS A 22 -0.86 -9.00 -20.13
N TYR A 23 -0.53 -7.76 -19.76
CA TYR A 23 -0.90 -6.53 -20.49
C TYR A 23 0.27 -5.88 -21.23
N LYS A 24 1.48 -6.44 -21.09
CA LYS A 24 2.70 -5.96 -21.73
C LYS A 24 2.52 -5.84 -23.24
N GLY A 25 2.86 -4.67 -23.79
CA GLY A 25 2.74 -4.38 -25.23
C GLY A 25 1.33 -4.00 -25.71
N LYS A 26 0.30 -4.11 -24.87
CA LYS A 26 -1.05 -3.56 -25.14
C LYS A 26 -1.31 -2.25 -24.42
N PHE A 27 -0.87 -2.15 -23.17
CA PHE A 27 -1.02 -0.97 -22.34
C PHE A 27 0.32 -0.65 -21.68
N SER A 28 0.51 0.62 -21.29
CA SER A 28 1.66 1.06 -20.50
C SER A 28 1.17 1.94 -19.37
N GLY A 29 1.67 1.69 -18.15
CA GLY A 29 1.42 2.57 -17.01
C GLY A 29 1.91 4.00 -17.23
N ASP A 30 2.85 4.21 -18.17
CA ASP A 30 3.33 5.54 -18.55
C ASP A 30 2.25 6.38 -19.24
N SER A 31 1.22 5.75 -19.81
CA SER A 31 0.03 6.45 -20.32
C SER A 31 -0.87 6.98 -19.20
N THR A 32 -0.70 6.49 -17.97
CA THR A 32 -1.46 6.89 -16.78
C THR A 32 -0.51 7.21 -15.62
N PRO A 33 0.33 8.26 -15.74
CA PRO A 33 1.42 8.53 -14.80
C PRO A 33 0.94 8.78 -13.36
N ILE A 34 -0.26 9.35 -13.20
CA ILE A 34 -0.86 9.57 -11.87
C ILE A 34 -1.24 8.22 -11.23
N ALA A 35 -1.85 7.32 -12.00
CA ALA A 35 -2.24 6.01 -11.50
C ALA A 35 -1.01 5.15 -11.17
N LYS A 36 0.05 5.25 -11.98
CA LYS A 36 1.34 4.59 -11.75
C LYS A 36 1.97 5.07 -10.45
N ARG A 37 2.07 6.39 -10.25
CA ARG A 37 2.58 6.99 -9.02
C ARG A 37 1.80 6.52 -7.79
N ILE A 38 0.46 6.56 -7.83
CA ILE A 38 -0.37 6.12 -6.71
C ILE A 38 -0.14 4.63 -6.41
N ALA A 39 -0.08 3.77 -7.43
CA ALA A 39 0.16 2.35 -7.23
C ALA A 39 1.53 2.10 -6.55
N GLU A 40 2.57 2.86 -6.90
CA GLU A 40 3.91 2.75 -6.31
C GLU A 40 3.99 3.28 -4.87
N GLU A 41 3.19 4.30 -4.53
CA GLU A 41 3.20 4.97 -3.23
C GLU A 41 2.17 4.42 -2.21
N ILE A 42 1.22 3.59 -2.66
CA ILE A 42 0.10 3.14 -1.81
C ILE A 42 0.56 2.21 -0.67
N LEU A 43 -0.04 2.42 0.50
CA LEU A 43 0.06 1.54 1.66
C LEU A 43 -1.35 1.29 2.20
N THR A 44 -1.78 0.03 2.24
CA THR A 44 -3.08 -0.35 2.82
C THR A 44 -2.89 -0.84 4.24
N LEU A 45 -3.43 -0.11 5.22
CA LEU A 45 -3.41 -0.49 6.62
C LEU A 45 -4.49 -1.55 6.93
N PRO A 46 -4.28 -2.39 7.97
CA PRO A 46 -5.30 -3.34 8.42
C PRO A 46 -6.58 -2.62 8.83
N ILE A 47 -7.73 -3.12 8.35
CA ILE A 47 -9.06 -2.65 8.72
C ILE A 47 -10.01 -3.85 8.77
N TYR A 48 -10.54 -4.16 9.94
CA TYR A 48 -11.50 -5.23 10.18
C TYR A 48 -12.27 -4.98 11.50
N PRO A 49 -13.48 -5.56 11.68
CA PRO A 49 -14.35 -5.23 12.83
C PRO A 49 -13.72 -5.43 14.20
N ASP A 50 -12.87 -6.46 14.34
CA ASP A 50 -12.23 -6.82 15.61
C ASP A 50 -10.86 -6.15 15.81
N LEU A 51 -10.55 -5.08 15.06
CA LEU A 51 -9.31 -4.34 15.22
C LEU A 51 -9.37 -3.53 16.52
N ASP A 52 -8.48 -3.85 17.45
CA ASP A 52 -8.43 -3.19 18.75
C ASP A 52 -7.95 -1.74 18.61
N PHE A 53 -8.48 -0.84 19.45
CA PHE A 53 -8.01 0.55 19.50
C PHE A 53 -6.52 0.66 19.82
N SER A 54 -5.99 -0.23 20.66
CA SER A 54 -4.56 -0.29 20.97
C SER A 54 -3.70 -0.62 19.74
N ASP A 55 -4.19 -1.47 18.82
CA ASP A 55 -3.52 -1.73 17.55
C ASP A 55 -3.54 -0.50 16.64
N ILE A 56 -4.64 0.26 16.61
CA ILE A 56 -4.76 1.51 15.85
C ILE A 56 -3.75 2.56 16.36
N GLU A 57 -3.66 2.74 17.68
CA GLU A 57 -2.69 3.65 18.29
C GLU A 57 -1.26 3.23 17.98
N ARG A 58 -0.96 1.93 18.09
CA ARG A 58 0.36 1.38 17.78
C ARG A 58 0.74 1.61 16.31
N ILE A 59 -0.16 1.30 15.38
CA ILE A 59 0.06 1.53 13.94
C ILE A 59 0.31 3.01 13.68
N SER A 60 -0.50 3.89 14.26
CA SER A 60 -0.39 5.35 14.08
C SER A 60 0.94 5.89 14.61
N ALA A 61 1.37 5.44 15.79
CA ALA A 61 2.64 5.85 16.39
C ALA A 61 3.86 5.41 15.55
N ILE A 62 3.84 4.19 15.03
CA ILE A 62 4.89 3.68 14.13
C ILE A 62 4.98 4.54 12.86
N LEU A 63 3.84 4.87 12.25
CA LEU A 63 3.80 5.69 11.03
C LEU A 63 4.30 7.12 11.28
N GLN A 64 3.87 7.75 12.37
CA GLN A 64 4.31 9.11 12.71
C GLN A 64 5.81 9.20 12.92
N LYS A 65 6.42 8.22 13.59
CA LYS A 65 7.87 8.18 13.85
C LYS A 65 8.71 8.20 12.56
N GLU A 66 8.19 7.66 11.48
CA GLU A 66 8.97 7.41 10.25
C GLU A 66 8.64 8.38 9.13
N CYS A 67 7.45 8.97 9.16
CA CYS A 67 7.09 10.10 8.31
C CYS A 67 7.62 11.44 8.81
N SER A 68 8.25 11.48 9.99
CA SER A 68 8.93 12.65 10.58
C SER A 68 10.37 12.75 10.08
#